data_AF-A0AAJ1IJT7-F1
#
_entry.id   AF-A0AAJ1IJT7-F1
#
_cell.length_a   1.000
_cell.length_b   1.000
_cell.length_c   1.000
_cell.angle_alpha   90.00
_cell.angle_beta   90.00
_cell.angle_gamma   90.00
#
_symmetry.space_group_name_H-M   'P 1'
#
loop_
_entity.id
_entity.type
_entity.pdbx_description
1 polymer ?
#
loop_
_entity_poly.entity_id
_entity_poly.type
_entity_poly.pdbx_seq_one_letter_code
_entity_poly.pdbx_strand_id
1 'polypeptide(L)' 'MAKAIDFKNSNEVVKGPNGNDLPVFYDKTSANIISCWELSKGELEEVSKTGKIWLQVLGYQPPLAVEGINPIEGEFNV' A
#
# COMPACT_ATOMS: atom_id res chain seq x y z
N MET A 1 -1.96 -7.04 -12.67
CA MET A 1 -1.41 -5.75 -12.29
C MET A 1 -2.24 -5.24 -11.14
N ALA A 2 -1.57 -4.94 -10.02
CA ALA A 2 -2.20 -4.50 -8.81
C ALA A 2 -3.11 -3.29 -9.04
N LYS A 3 -4.22 -3.21 -8.30
CA LYS A 3 -5.18 -2.12 -8.40
C LYS A 3 -5.33 -1.44 -7.06
N ALA A 4 -5.33 -0.11 -7.07
CA ALA A 4 -5.73 0.65 -5.91
C ALA A 4 -7.20 0.33 -5.59
N ILE A 5 -7.48 0.07 -4.32
CA ILE A 5 -8.83 -0.22 -3.83
C ILE A 5 -9.19 0.69 -2.67
N ASP A 6 -10.49 0.90 -2.50
CA ASP A 6 -11.02 1.53 -1.30
C ASP A 6 -10.83 0.61 -0.08
N PHE A 7 -10.71 1.19 1.11
CA PHE A 7 -10.46 0.46 2.35
C PHE A 7 -11.04 1.20 3.55
N LYS A 8 -11.30 0.49 4.65
CA LYS A 8 -12.06 0.99 5.82
C LYS A 8 -11.64 2.38 6.34
N ASN A 9 -10.36 2.72 6.24
CA ASN A 9 -9.80 3.95 6.79
C ASN A 9 -9.47 5.00 5.72
N SER A 10 -9.81 4.77 4.45
CA SER A 10 -9.65 5.80 3.41
C SER A 10 -10.50 7.04 3.78
N ASN A 11 -9.98 8.23 3.49
CA ASN A 11 -10.64 9.49 3.82
C ASN A 11 -10.57 10.52 2.67
N GLU A 12 -9.79 10.28 1.63
CA GLU A 12 -9.62 11.18 0.49
C GLU A 12 -9.39 10.38 -0.80
N VAL A 13 -9.72 10.97 -1.95
CA VAL A 13 -9.39 10.43 -3.27
C VAL A 13 -8.45 11.39 -3.96
N VAL A 14 -7.24 10.93 -4.27
CA VAL A 14 -6.25 11.71 -5.03
C VAL A 14 -6.19 11.21 -6.47
N LYS A 15 -5.77 12.07 -7.40
CA LYS A 15 -5.58 11.69 -8.80
C LYS A 15 -4.19 11.11 -9.00
N GLY A 16 -4.12 9.86 -9.43
CA GLY A 16 -2.87 9.20 -9.83
C GLY A 16 -2.31 9.77 -11.15
N PRO A 17 -1.13 9.30 -11.58
CA PRO A 17 -0.40 9.85 -12.74
C PRO A 17 -1.19 9.88 -14.06
N ASN A 18 -2.21 9.03 -14.20
CA ASN A 18 -3.05 8.94 -15.40
C ASN A 18 -4.49 9.43 -15.16
N GLY A 19 -4.73 10.20 -14.10
CA GLY A 19 -6.07 10.68 -13.72
C GLY A 19 -6.96 9.63 -13.06
N ASN A 20 -6.43 8.43 -12.78
CA ASN A 20 -7.12 7.38 -12.05
C ASN A 20 -7.37 7.82 -10.60
N ASP A 21 -8.52 7.43 -10.06
CA ASP A 21 -8.83 7.63 -8.65
C ASP A 21 -7.97 6.71 -7.78
N LEU A 22 -7.33 7.31 -6.77
CA LEU A 22 -6.54 6.62 -5.77
C LEU A 22 -7.15 6.94 -4.40
N PRO A 23 -7.98 6.04 -3.84
CA PRO A 23 -8.43 6.14 -2.47
C PRO A 23 -7.24 6.06 -1.52
N VAL A 24 -7.13 7.03 -0.61
CA VAL A 24 -6.04 7.11 0.36
C VAL A 24 -6.58 7.44 1.74
N PHE A 25 -5.83 7.04 2.76
CA PHE A 25 -5.83 7.75 4.03
C PHE A 25 -4.76 8.84 3.94
N TYR A 26 -5.14 10.09 4.16
CA TYR A 26 -4.24 11.22 4.23
C TYR A 26 -4.33 11.87 5.61
N ASP A 27 -3.26 11.77 6.38
CA ASP A 27 -3.03 12.59 7.57
C ASP A 27 -2.31 13.87 7.15
N LYS A 28 -3.06 14.98 7.08
CA LYS A 28 -2.54 16.31 6.72
C LYS A 28 -1.67 16.92 7.82
N THR A 29 -1.80 16.47 9.07
CA THR A 29 -0.98 16.95 10.19
C THR A 29 0.42 16.37 10.10
N SER A 30 0.55 15.08 9.76
CA SER A 30 1.86 14.41 9.63
C SER A 30 2.38 14.32 8.19
N ALA A 31 1.63 14.81 7.21
CA ALA A 31 1.87 14.62 5.78
C ALA A 31 2.04 13.14 5.37
N ASN A 32 1.33 12.22 6.03
CA ASN A 32 1.40 10.78 5.76
C ASN A 32 0.26 10.34 4.83
N ILE A 33 0.58 9.59 3.78
CA ILE A 33 -0.39 9.07 2.80
C ILE A 33 -0.28 7.55 2.73
N ILE A 34 -1.39 6.86 2.98
CA ILE A 34 -1.49 5.40 2.90
C ILE A 34 -2.46 5.03 1.76
N SER A 35 -2.05 4.11 0.90
CA SER A 35 -2.87 3.54 -0.18
C SER A 35 -2.89 2.02 -0.09
N CYS A 36 -4.03 1.41 -0.44
CA CYS A 36 -4.21 -0.04 -0.43
C CYS A 36 -4.26 -0.59 -1.86
N TRP A 37 -3.58 -1.71 -2.09
CA TRP A 37 -3.46 -2.32 -3.42
C TRP A 37 -3.84 -3.79 -3.36
N GLU A 38 -4.80 -4.18 -4.19
CA GLU A 38 -5.15 -5.57 -4.42
C GLU A 38 -4.28 -6.14 -5.53
N LEU A 39 -3.51 -7.18 -5.20
CA LEU A 39 -2.70 -7.92 -6.16
C LEU A 39 -3.57 -8.84 -7.00
N SER A 40 -3.26 -8.96 -8.29
CA SER A 40 -3.90 -9.99 -9.12
C SER A 40 -3.41 -11.39 -8.74
N LYS A 41 -4.17 -12.41 -9.15
CA LYS A 41 -3.83 -13.82 -8.87
C LYS A 41 -2.40 -14.19 -9.29
N GLY A 42 -1.95 -13.80 -10.48
CA GLY A 42 -0.59 -14.09 -10.95
C GLY A 42 0.50 -13.36 -10.14
N GLU A 43 0.21 -12.15 -9.65
CA GLU A 43 1.14 -11.42 -8.77
C GLU A 43 1.22 -12.08 -7.38
N LEU A 44 0.09 -12.55 -6.84
CA LEU A 44 0.06 -13.31 -5.60
C LEU A 44 0.84 -14.63 -5.72
N GLU A 45 0.70 -15.33 -6.84
CA GLU A 45 1.46 -16.56 -7.13
C GLU A 45 2.97 -16.28 -7.20
N GLU A 46 3.38 -15.20 -7.86
CA GLU A 46 4.79 -14.82 -7.96
C GLU A 46 5.37 -14.38 -6.60
N VAL A 47 4.62 -13.61 -5.81
CA VAL A 47 5.02 -13.24 -4.44
C VAL A 47 5.11 -14.48 -3.56
N SER A 48 4.15 -15.41 -3.63
CA SER A 48 4.19 -16.65 -2.88
C SER A 48 5.37 -17.54 -3.27
N LYS A 49 5.79 -17.51 -4.54
CA LYS A 49 6.91 -18.30 -5.05
C LYS A 49 8.27 -17.71 -4.67
N THR A 50 8.39 -16.38 -4.70
CA THR A 50 9.69 -15.70 -4.58
C THR A 50 9.92 -15.07 -3.21
N GLY A 51 8.85 -14.77 -2.47
CA GLY A 51 8.89 -14.00 -1.22
C GLY A 51 9.36 -12.55 -1.40
N LYS A 52 9.39 -12.03 -2.64
CA LYS A 52 10.01 -10.74 -2.97
C LYS A 52 8.96 -9.75 -3.46
N ILE A 53 9.08 -8.52 -2.97
CA ILE A 53 8.33 -7.36 -3.46
C ILE A 53 9.36 -6.30 -3.85
N TRP A 54 9.37 -5.90 -5.12
CA TRP A 54 10.22 -4.83 -5.62
C TRP A 54 9.38 -3.57 -5.79
N LEU A 55 9.78 -2.49 -5.13
CA LEU A 55 9.16 -1.17 -5.29
C LEU A 55 10.14 -0.23 -5.98
N GLN A 56 9.79 0.26 -7.16
CA GLN A 56 10.54 1.29 -7.87
C GLN A 56 9.68 2.54 -8.02
N VAL A 57 10.15 3.68 -7.53
CA VAL A 57 9.50 4.98 -7.68
C VAL A 57 10.37 5.86 -8.58
N LEU A 58 9.77 6.46 -9.60
CA LEU A 58 10.42 7.40 -10.52
C LEU A 58 9.72 8.76 -10.42
N GLY A 59 10.40 9.79 -9.90
CA GLY A 59 9.84 11.14 -9.68
C GLY A 59 9.93 11.59 -8.21
N TYR A 60 8.97 12.42 -7.76
CA TYR A 60 8.85 12.80 -6.34
C TYR A 60 8.18 11.69 -5.54
N GLN A 61 8.81 11.25 -4.46
CA GLN A 61 8.35 10.18 -3.57
C GLN A 61 8.01 10.80 -2.19
N PRO A 62 6.73 10.93 -1.80
CA PRO A 62 6.35 11.31 -0.42
C PRO A 62 6.79 10.21 0.58
N PRO A 63 6.80 10.46 1.91
CA PRO A 63 7.29 9.48 2.89
C PRO A 63 6.54 8.14 2.76
N LEU A 64 7.31 7.04 2.73
CA LEU A 64 6.88 5.66 2.51
C LEU A 64 7.18 4.82 3.78
N ALA A 65 6.22 4.02 4.24
CA ALA A 65 6.47 2.95 5.21
C ALA A 65 5.88 1.62 4.72
N VAL A 66 6.70 0.56 4.77
CA VAL A 66 6.34 -0.83 4.51
C VAL A 66 6.55 -1.58 5.82
N GLU A 67 5.48 -2.09 6.43
CA GLU A 67 5.56 -2.82 7.68
C GLU A 67 4.82 -4.16 7.60
N GLY A 68 5.38 -5.17 8.27
CA GLY A 68 4.78 -6.49 8.43
C GLY A 68 5.14 -7.06 9.80
N ILE A 69 4.22 -7.83 10.39
CA ILE A 69 4.47 -8.66 11.57
C ILE A 69 4.24 -10.12 11.18
N ASN A 70 5.18 -10.98 11.56
CA ASN A 70 5.07 -12.43 11.46
C ASN A 70 3.95 -12.92 12.40
N PRO A 71 2.85 -13.54 11.90
CA PRO A 71 1.75 -14.00 12.76
C PRO A 71 2.12 -15.20 13.65
N ILE A 72 3.33 -15.73 13.56
CA ILE A 72 3.77 -16.87 14.39
C ILE A 72 4.43 -16.41 15.71
N GLU A 73 4.86 -15.14 15.86
CA GLU A 73 5.73 -14.73 16.99
C GLU A 73 5.34 -13.45 17.77
N GLY A 74 4.21 -12.79 17.53
CA GLY A 74 3.91 -11.49 18.17
C GLY A 74 2.60 -11.42 18.94
N GLU A 75 2.59 -11.77 20.23
CA GLU A 75 1.56 -11.32 21.18
C GLU A 75 1.71 -9.81 21.43
N PHE A 76 0.63 -9.03 21.35
CA PHE A 76 0.62 -7.64 21.84
C PHE A 76 -0.22 -7.54 23.11
N ASN A 77 0.47 -7.34 24.24
CA ASN A 77 -0.04 -6.64 25.40
C ASN A 77 0.33 -5.16 25.25
N VAL A 78 -0.62 -4.31 24.85
CA VAL A 78 -0.65 -2.88 25.21
C VAL A 78 -2.08 -2.41 25.34
#